data_AF-A0A7V9ZPH4-F1
#
_entry.id   AF-A0A7V9ZPH4-F1
#
_cell.length_a   1.000
_cell.length_b   1.000
_cell.length_c   1.000
_cell.angle_alpha   90.00
_cell.angle_beta   90.00
_cell.angle_gamma   90.00
#
_symmetry.space_group_name_H-M   'P 1'
#
loop_
_entity.id
_entity.type
_entity.pdbx_description
1 polymer ?
#
loop_
_entity_poly.entity_id
_entity_poly.type
_entity_poly.pdbx_seq_one_letter_code
_entity_poly.pdbx_strand_id
1 'polypeptide(L)'
;MKQKIKPRAALAGAVAMLTLIFLSASLIALPTFGQQNLNSQGDVSAKDKQVVTAFEKRVKEYVRLREQLEGTMPKLPAKSTSEQIEAHKTAFEDMVRTARDGAKHGDLFRSDIAEYIRATIRGQFKGKDRRELRKMVLEADTKGVPLRINYPYPANKELVEMPPTLLLKLPQLPKQMRYRFVNRHMLLVDRENGLIIDYMLDAVP
;
A
#
# COMPACT_ATOMS: atom_id res chain seq x y z
N MET A 1 36.75 30.26 -43.97
CA MET A 1 37.98 30.81 -43.37
C MET A 1 38.49 29.86 -42.30
N LYS A 2 39.80 29.49 -42.37
CA LYS A 2 40.63 28.75 -41.38
C LYS A 2 40.22 27.27 -41.15
N GLN A 3 40.74 26.26 -41.86
CA GLN A 3 42.10 25.66 -41.89
C GLN A 3 42.75 25.38 -40.52
N LYS A 4 43.03 24.09 -40.25
CA LYS A 4 44.32 23.49 -39.77
C LYS A 4 44.08 21.98 -39.51
N ILE A 5 44.47 21.07 -40.41
CA ILE A 5 45.79 20.44 -40.61
C ILE A 5 46.22 19.54 -39.42
N LYS A 6 46.05 18.20 -39.63
CA LYS A 6 46.90 17.00 -39.37
C LYS A 6 48.37 17.24 -38.87
N PRO A 7 49.23 16.23 -38.54
CA PRO A 7 49.09 14.76 -38.35
C PRO A 7 50.02 14.10 -37.25
N ARG A 8 49.93 12.75 -37.14
CA ARG A 8 51.01 11.71 -37.08
C ARG A 8 51.95 11.50 -35.87
N ALA A 9 52.05 10.19 -35.55
CA ALA A 9 53.22 9.38 -35.14
C ALA A 9 53.78 9.65 -33.72
N ALA A 10 54.35 8.68 -32.99
CA ALA A 10 55.09 7.51 -33.42
C ALA A 10 55.05 6.36 -32.37
N LEU A 11 55.36 5.19 -32.92
CA LEU A 11 55.69 3.91 -32.31
C LEU A 11 57.10 3.95 -31.66
N ALA A 12 57.35 3.01 -30.75
CA ALA A 12 58.62 2.30 -30.49
C ALA A 12 59.44 2.63 -29.22
N GLY A 13 59.96 1.55 -28.62
CA GLY A 13 60.96 1.51 -27.53
C GLY A 13 60.39 0.86 -26.26
N ALA A 14 60.27 -0.46 -26.09
CA ALA A 14 61.27 -1.54 -26.14
C ALA A 14 62.41 -1.39 -25.11
N VAL A 15 62.28 -2.19 -24.04
CA VAL A 15 63.31 -2.93 -23.27
C VAL A 15 64.32 -2.13 -22.44
N ALA A 16 64.23 -2.28 -21.11
CA ALA A 16 65.40 -2.57 -20.27
C ALA A 16 64.98 -3.25 -18.95
N MET A 17 65.31 -4.54 -18.92
CA MET A 17 65.41 -5.43 -17.76
C MET A 17 66.35 -4.83 -16.69
N LEU A 18 66.05 -4.98 -15.40
CA LEU A 18 66.87 -5.69 -14.38
C LEU A 18 66.56 -5.21 -12.95
N THR A 19 66.11 -6.17 -12.12
CA THR A 19 66.41 -6.38 -10.69
C THR A 19 66.13 -5.28 -9.65
N LEU A 20 65.26 -5.57 -8.68
CA LEU A 20 65.72 -5.97 -7.35
C LEU A 20 64.63 -6.71 -6.57
N ILE A 21 65.03 -7.85 -6.00
CA ILE A 21 64.27 -8.65 -5.05
C ILE A 21 64.23 -7.89 -3.71
N PHE A 22 63.03 -7.64 -3.18
CA PHE A 22 62.85 -7.50 -1.74
C PHE A 22 61.71 -8.41 -1.28
N LEU A 23 62.13 -9.45 -0.57
CA LEU A 23 61.34 -10.35 0.23
C LEU A 23 60.96 -9.62 1.52
N SER A 24 59.68 -9.32 1.73
CA SER A 24 59.15 -9.14 3.09
C SER A 24 57.69 -9.60 3.15
N ALA A 25 57.53 -10.74 3.83
CA ALA A 25 56.27 -11.25 4.30
C ALA A 25 55.66 -10.28 5.32
N SER A 26 54.36 -10.01 5.19
CA SER A 26 53.43 -9.83 6.31
C SER A 26 52.01 -9.94 5.79
N LEU A 27 51.42 -11.13 5.98
CA LEU A 27 49.97 -11.28 6.01
C LEU A 27 49.45 -10.42 7.18
N ILE A 28 48.84 -9.29 6.87
CA ILE A 28 47.88 -8.66 7.76
C ILE A 28 46.52 -8.88 7.12
N ALA A 29 45.87 -9.99 7.51
CA ALA A 29 44.45 -10.17 7.31
C ALA A 29 43.75 -9.08 8.13
N LEU A 30 43.44 -7.95 7.50
CA LEU A 30 42.56 -6.96 8.09
C LEU A 30 41.21 -7.65 8.34
N PRO A 31 40.65 -7.59 9.55
CA PRO A 31 39.25 -7.94 9.71
C PRO A 31 38.49 -6.96 8.83
N THR A 32 37.84 -7.47 7.79
CA THR A 32 36.74 -6.77 7.12
C THR A 32 35.73 -6.48 8.21
N PHE A 33 35.83 -5.29 8.82
CA PHE A 33 34.74 -4.69 9.57
C PHE A 33 33.56 -4.73 8.61
N GLY A 34 32.61 -5.62 8.93
CA GLY A 34 31.41 -5.79 8.14
C GLY A 34 30.83 -4.41 7.88
N GLN A 35 30.56 -4.12 6.61
CA GLN A 35 29.67 -3.04 6.22
C GLN A 35 28.34 -3.30 6.93
N GLN A 36 28.20 -2.72 8.12
CA GLN A 36 26.91 -2.45 8.69
C GLN A 36 26.25 -1.49 7.70
N ASN A 37 25.37 -2.03 6.87
CA ASN A 37 24.46 -1.27 6.04
C ASN A 37 23.60 -0.42 6.98
N LEU A 38 24.10 0.76 7.32
CA LEU A 38 23.36 1.83 8.00
C LEU A 38 22.49 2.59 7.00
N ASN A 39 21.74 1.87 6.17
CA ASN A 39 20.63 2.44 5.42
C ASN A 39 19.32 2.07 6.13
N SER A 40 19.15 2.66 7.32
CA SER A 40 17.93 2.54 8.12
C SER A 40 17.20 3.86 8.19
N GLN A 41 16.86 4.47 7.04
CA GLN A 41 15.77 5.43 6.89
C GLN A 41 15.22 5.42 5.46
N GLY A 42 13.98 4.97 5.28
CA GLY A 42 13.06 5.61 4.34
C GLY A 42 12.83 5.03 2.93
N ASP A 43 13.62 4.08 2.43
CA ASP A 43 13.36 3.51 1.10
C ASP A 43 12.48 2.25 1.19
N VAL A 44 11.26 2.35 0.67
CA VAL A 44 10.37 1.20 0.41
C VAL A 44 11.15 0.20 -0.44
N SER A 45 11.34 -1.02 0.05
CA SER A 45 12.13 -2.02 -0.65
C SER A 45 11.52 -2.32 -2.03
N ALA A 46 12.31 -2.78 -2.99
CA ALA A 46 11.78 -3.16 -4.30
C ALA A 46 10.64 -4.20 -4.19
N LYS A 47 10.75 -5.11 -3.22
CA LYS A 47 9.71 -6.08 -2.87
C LYS A 47 8.44 -5.40 -2.36
N ASP A 48 8.57 -4.46 -1.44
CA ASP A 48 7.42 -3.71 -0.90
C ASP A 48 6.71 -2.91 -2.00
N LYS A 49 7.48 -2.28 -2.91
CA LYS A 49 6.91 -1.58 -4.08
C LYS A 49 6.09 -2.51 -4.97
N GLN A 50 6.57 -3.74 -5.20
CA GLN A 50 5.84 -4.75 -5.97
C GLN A 50 4.55 -5.17 -5.26
N VAL A 51 4.61 -5.43 -3.95
CA VAL A 51 3.43 -5.81 -3.13
C VAL A 51 2.37 -4.71 -3.15
N VAL A 52 2.78 -3.45 -2.95
CA VAL A 52 1.88 -2.28 -3.01
C VAL A 52 1.27 -2.12 -4.40
N THR A 53 2.08 -2.19 -5.46
CA THR A 53 1.59 -2.05 -6.84
C THR A 53 0.58 -3.14 -7.20
N ALA A 54 0.83 -4.38 -6.78
CA ALA A 54 -0.10 -5.49 -7.01
C ALA A 54 -1.42 -5.30 -6.26
N PHE A 55 -1.38 -4.79 -5.02
CA PHE A 55 -2.58 -4.43 -4.26
C PHE A 55 -3.38 -3.32 -4.95
N GLU A 56 -2.73 -2.21 -5.30
CA GLU A 56 -3.39 -1.09 -5.97
C GLU A 56 -4.02 -1.50 -7.31
N LYS A 57 -3.39 -2.42 -8.05
CA LYS A 57 -3.96 -2.98 -9.28
C LYS A 57 -5.28 -3.70 -9.00
N ARG A 58 -5.34 -4.57 -7.98
CA ARG A 58 -6.56 -5.30 -7.59
C ARG A 58 -7.67 -4.35 -7.13
N VAL A 59 -7.32 -3.33 -6.35
CA VAL A 59 -8.27 -2.28 -5.94
C VAL A 59 -8.82 -1.55 -7.17
N LYS A 60 -7.97 -1.19 -8.13
CA LYS A 60 -8.40 -0.55 -9.39
C LYS A 60 -9.29 -1.47 -10.23
N GLU A 61 -9.04 -2.77 -10.25
CA GLU A 61 -9.90 -3.76 -10.91
C GLU A 61 -11.30 -3.79 -10.29
N TYR A 62 -11.40 -3.79 -8.95
CA TYR A 62 -12.67 -3.62 -8.26
C TYR A 62 -13.35 -2.29 -8.63
N VAL A 63 -12.61 -1.18 -8.63
CA VAL A 63 -13.17 0.14 -8.98
C VAL A 63 -13.74 0.16 -10.39
N ARG A 64 -13.04 -0.44 -11.36
CA ARG A 64 -13.56 -0.55 -12.73
C ARG A 64 -14.85 -1.36 -12.79
N LEU A 65 -14.94 -2.48 -12.06
CA LEU A 65 -16.15 -3.29 -12.00
C LEU A 65 -17.33 -2.47 -11.44
N ARG A 66 -17.16 -1.79 -10.31
CA ARG A 66 -18.26 -0.96 -9.74
C ARG A 66 -18.67 0.17 -10.69
N GLU A 67 -17.73 0.81 -11.39
CA GLU A 67 -18.01 1.93 -12.29
C GLU A 67 -18.77 1.46 -13.54
N GLN A 68 -18.45 0.27 -14.04
CA GLN A 68 -19.22 -0.36 -15.12
C GLN A 68 -20.67 -0.64 -14.69
N LEU A 69 -20.87 -1.16 -13.47
CA LEU A 69 -22.20 -1.43 -12.93
C LEU A 69 -22.98 -0.12 -12.69
N GLU A 70 -22.35 0.87 -12.06
CA GLU A 70 -22.92 2.19 -11.83
C GLU A 70 -23.35 2.86 -13.15
N GLY A 71 -22.55 2.72 -14.20
CA GLY A 71 -22.86 3.25 -15.54
C GLY A 71 -24.11 2.65 -16.19
N THR A 72 -24.57 1.49 -15.73
CA THR A 72 -25.83 0.88 -16.18
C THR A 72 -27.05 1.32 -15.37
N MET A 73 -26.85 2.04 -14.26
CA MET A 73 -27.95 2.48 -13.41
C MET A 73 -28.67 3.71 -13.97
N PRO A 74 -29.98 3.84 -13.71
CA PRO A 74 -30.72 5.06 -14.01
C PRO A 74 -30.11 6.24 -13.24
N LYS A 75 -29.84 7.34 -13.95
CA LYS A 75 -29.34 8.57 -13.31
C LYS A 75 -30.38 9.14 -12.36
N LEU A 76 -29.96 9.50 -11.16
CA LEU A 76 -30.78 10.27 -10.23
C LEU A 76 -31.08 11.67 -10.81
N PRO A 77 -32.35 12.13 -10.77
CA PRO A 77 -32.69 13.51 -11.08
C PRO A 77 -31.97 14.50 -10.17
N ALA A 78 -31.71 15.72 -10.67
CA ALA A 78 -31.04 16.77 -9.89
C ALA A 78 -31.77 17.14 -8.59
N LYS A 79 -33.10 16.93 -8.54
CA LYS A 79 -33.95 17.17 -7.37
C LYS A 79 -34.52 15.85 -6.83
N SER A 80 -33.64 14.90 -6.55
CA SER A 80 -34.04 13.61 -5.98
C SER A 80 -34.48 13.76 -4.53
N THR A 81 -35.54 13.06 -4.13
CA THR A 81 -35.93 12.97 -2.71
C THR A 81 -34.98 12.05 -1.94
N SER A 82 -35.02 12.12 -0.61
CA SER A 82 -34.23 11.22 0.25
C SER A 82 -34.52 9.75 -0.03
N GLU A 83 -35.79 9.41 -0.27
CA GLU A 83 -36.24 8.06 -0.58
C GLU A 83 -35.70 7.57 -1.93
N GLN A 84 -35.65 8.45 -2.93
CA GLN A 84 -35.07 8.13 -4.24
C GLN A 84 -33.57 7.90 -4.16
N ILE A 85 -32.86 8.72 -3.38
CA ILE A 85 -31.42 8.56 -3.14
C ILE A 85 -31.14 7.22 -2.44
N GLU A 86 -31.93 6.89 -1.42
CA GLU A 86 -31.74 5.66 -0.66
C GLU A 86 -32.07 4.41 -1.48
N ALA A 87 -33.15 4.46 -2.26
CA ALA A 87 -33.49 3.39 -3.19
C ALA A 87 -32.39 3.17 -4.24
N HIS A 88 -31.82 4.24 -4.79
CA HIS A 88 -30.70 4.15 -5.72
C HIS A 88 -29.45 3.57 -5.07
N LYS A 89 -29.10 3.98 -3.84
CA LYS A 89 -27.96 3.39 -3.10
C LYS A 89 -28.17 1.90 -2.85
N THR A 90 -29.36 1.52 -2.41
CA THR A 90 -29.71 0.11 -2.15
C THR A 90 -29.62 -0.72 -3.44
N ALA A 91 -30.17 -0.21 -4.55
CA ALA A 91 -30.06 -0.88 -5.84
C ALA A 91 -28.60 -1.03 -6.30
N PHE A 92 -27.77 0.00 -6.07
CA PHE A 92 -26.35 -0.07 -6.41
C PHE A 92 -25.60 -1.10 -5.56
N GLU A 93 -25.87 -1.10 -4.26
CA GLU A 93 -25.36 -2.09 -3.32
C GLU A 93 -25.69 -3.51 -3.79
N ASP A 94 -26.96 -3.78 -4.11
CA ASP A 94 -27.43 -5.09 -4.55
C ASP A 94 -26.76 -5.54 -5.84
N MET A 95 -26.59 -4.64 -6.81
CA MET A 95 -25.90 -4.93 -8.07
C MET A 95 -24.44 -5.30 -7.84
N VAL A 96 -23.72 -4.51 -7.04
CA VAL A 96 -22.30 -4.76 -6.73
C VAL A 96 -22.13 -6.05 -5.92
N ARG A 97 -23.02 -6.29 -4.95
CA ARG A 97 -23.04 -7.52 -4.16
C ARG A 97 -23.25 -8.75 -5.05
N THR A 98 -24.21 -8.70 -5.96
CA THR A 98 -24.51 -9.81 -6.90
C THR A 98 -23.34 -10.07 -7.84
N ALA A 99 -22.75 -9.03 -8.42
CA ALA A 99 -21.58 -9.17 -9.28
C ALA A 99 -20.35 -9.75 -8.55
N ARG A 100 -20.38 -9.74 -7.22
CA ARG A 100 -19.30 -10.20 -6.33
C ARG A 100 -19.69 -11.43 -5.51
N ASP A 101 -20.70 -12.20 -5.91
CA ASP A 101 -21.13 -13.39 -5.17
C ASP A 101 -19.98 -14.38 -4.86
N GLY A 102 -18.99 -14.47 -5.76
CA GLY A 102 -17.80 -15.29 -5.57
C GLY A 102 -16.63 -14.66 -4.79
N ALA A 103 -16.76 -13.44 -4.26
CA ALA A 103 -15.68 -12.74 -3.59
C ALA A 103 -15.32 -13.38 -2.24
N LYS A 104 -14.02 -13.51 -1.96
CA LYS A 104 -13.48 -14.20 -0.79
C LYS A 104 -12.55 -13.32 0.04
N HIS A 105 -12.44 -13.68 1.31
CA HIS A 105 -11.57 -12.98 2.25
C HIS A 105 -10.12 -13.10 1.79
N GLY A 106 -9.45 -11.95 1.73
CA GLY A 106 -8.06 -11.87 1.29
C GLY A 106 -7.87 -11.82 -0.23
N ASP A 107 -8.94 -11.70 -1.02
CA ASP A 107 -8.81 -11.46 -2.46
C ASP A 107 -8.06 -10.14 -2.75
N LEU A 108 -8.32 -9.11 -1.94
CA LEU A 108 -7.64 -7.81 -2.01
C LEU A 108 -6.52 -7.74 -0.97
N PHE A 109 -6.86 -7.95 0.31
CA PHE A 109 -5.93 -8.01 1.44
C PHE A 109 -5.25 -9.37 1.55
N ARG A 110 -4.49 -9.72 0.51
CA ARG A 110 -3.61 -10.88 0.52
C ARG A 110 -2.58 -10.80 1.65
N SER A 111 -2.02 -11.95 2.01
CA SER A 111 -1.08 -12.07 3.13
C SER A 111 0.11 -11.11 3.03
N ASP A 112 0.64 -10.91 1.82
CA ASP A 112 1.77 -10.03 1.53
C ASP A 112 1.49 -8.55 1.86
N ILE A 113 0.37 -8.02 1.38
CA ILE A 113 -0.01 -6.63 1.65
C ILE A 113 -0.50 -6.45 3.09
N ALA A 114 -1.17 -7.46 3.65
CA ALA A 114 -1.56 -7.45 5.06
C ALA A 114 -0.33 -7.37 5.97
N GLU A 115 0.74 -8.10 5.67
CA GLU A 115 2.01 -8.01 6.39
C GLU A 115 2.67 -6.63 6.22
N TYR A 116 2.73 -6.10 5.00
CA TYR A 116 3.23 -4.75 4.73
C TYR A 116 2.48 -3.67 5.51
N ILE A 117 1.15 -3.74 5.57
CA ILE A 117 0.31 -2.80 6.32
C ILE A 117 0.59 -2.92 7.82
N ARG A 118 0.67 -4.13 8.38
CA ARG A 118 1.02 -4.32 9.79
C ARG A 118 2.41 -3.77 10.11
N ALA A 119 3.39 -4.00 9.24
CA ALA A 119 4.74 -3.46 9.39
C ALA A 119 4.75 -1.93 9.36
N THR A 120 3.99 -1.34 8.43
CA THR A 120 3.80 0.11 8.32
C THR A 120 3.20 0.69 9.61
N ILE A 121 2.09 0.14 10.10
CA ILE A 121 1.44 0.60 11.35
C ILE A 121 2.41 0.48 12.53
N ARG A 122 3.12 -0.65 12.66
CA ARG A 122 4.08 -0.89 13.73
C ARG A 122 5.27 0.06 13.69
N GLY A 123 5.70 0.45 12.49
CA GLY A 123 6.80 1.38 12.23
C GLY A 123 6.42 2.83 12.54
N GLN A 124 5.19 3.25 12.20
CA GLN A 124 4.70 4.60 12.46
C GLN A 124 4.35 4.83 13.93
N PHE A 125 3.66 3.88 14.55
CA PHE A 125 3.19 4.02 15.93
C PHE A 125 4.11 3.24 16.87
N LYS A 126 4.89 3.96 17.68
CA LYS A 126 5.79 3.41 18.71
C LYS A 126 5.43 3.97 20.09
N GLY A 127 5.87 3.30 21.15
CA GLY A 127 5.74 3.79 22.52
C GLY A 127 4.32 4.25 22.88
N LYS A 128 4.18 5.54 23.21
CA LYS A 128 2.91 6.18 23.59
C LYS A 128 1.90 6.19 22.45
N ASP A 129 2.30 6.57 21.25
CA ASP A 129 1.42 6.71 20.08
C ASP A 129 0.77 5.38 19.71
N ARG A 130 1.50 4.25 19.89
CA ARG A 130 0.93 2.91 19.70
C ARG A 130 -0.15 2.58 20.73
N ARG A 131 0.02 3.02 21.98
CA ARG A 131 -1.00 2.84 23.02
C ARG A 131 -2.21 3.71 22.72
N GLU A 132 -2.01 4.93 22.26
CA GLU A 132 -3.09 5.86 21.89
C GLU A 132 -3.88 5.34 20.68
N LEU A 133 -3.20 4.87 19.63
CA LEU A 133 -3.87 4.23 18.49
C LEU A 133 -4.69 3.02 18.93
N ARG A 134 -4.11 2.13 19.74
CA ARG A 134 -4.83 0.96 20.27
C ARG A 134 -6.03 1.37 21.10
N LYS A 135 -5.88 2.36 21.98
CA LYS A 135 -6.96 2.89 22.80
C LYS A 135 -8.09 3.43 21.92
N MET A 136 -7.78 4.32 20.97
CA MET A 136 -8.74 4.88 20.01
C MET A 136 -9.51 3.77 19.28
N VAL A 137 -8.80 2.77 18.78
CA VAL A 137 -9.37 1.68 17.97
C VAL A 137 -10.21 0.70 18.81
N LEU A 138 -9.84 0.46 20.07
CA LEU A 138 -10.57 -0.43 20.99
C LEU A 138 -11.78 0.25 21.64
N GLU A 139 -11.67 1.54 21.95
CA GLU A 139 -12.76 2.33 22.53
C GLU A 139 -13.78 2.78 21.47
N ALA A 140 -13.44 2.62 20.18
CA ALA A 140 -14.35 2.77 19.07
C ALA A 140 -15.61 1.93 19.29
N ASP A 141 -16.79 2.56 19.23
CA ASP A 141 -18.06 1.84 19.27
C ASP A 141 -18.34 1.15 17.92
N THR A 142 -17.54 0.13 17.64
CA THR A 142 -17.62 -0.71 16.42
C THR A 142 -18.37 -2.01 16.70
N LYS A 143 -19.03 -2.10 17.86
CA LYS A 143 -19.77 -3.29 18.28
C LYS A 143 -20.92 -3.56 17.31
N GLY A 144 -20.94 -4.75 16.75
CA GLY A 144 -21.97 -5.19 15.82
C GLY A 144 -21.69 -4.92 14.35
N VAL A 145 -20.54 -4.31 13.99
CA VAL A 145 -20.11 -4.30 12.58
C VAL A 145 -19.53 -5.68 12.23
N PRO A 146 -20.15 -6.45 11.31
CA PRO A 146 -19.65 -7.78 10.99
C PRO A 146 -18.41 -7.71 10.11
N LEU A 147 -17.43 -8.56 10.39
CA LEU A 147 -16.27 -8.77 9.51
C LEU A 147 -16.67 -9.75 8.40
N ARG A 148 -17.49 -9.28 7.47
CA ARG A 148 -18.05 -10.10 6.39
C ARG A 148 -18.01 -9.35 5.06
N ILE A 149 -17.56 -10.04 4.02
CA ILE A 149 -17.50 -9.50 2.66
C ILE A 149 -18.89 -9.33 2.08
N ASN A 150 -19.04 -8.30 1.26
CA ASN A 150 -20.28 -7.88 0.60
C ASN A 150 -21.42 -7.62 1.60
N TYR A 151 -21.07 -7.29 2.85
CA TYR A 151 -22.02 -6.87 3.86
C TYR A 151 -22.04 -5.34 3.96
N PRO A 152 -23.21 -4.72 4.22
CA PRO A 152 -23.30 -3.28 4.41
C PRO A 152 -22.47 -2.80 5.59
N TYR A 153 -21.69 -1.75 5.37
CA TYR A 153 -20.99 -1.00 6.40
C TYR A 153 -21.89 0.16 6.87
N PRO A 154 -22.21 0.26 8.18
CA PRO A 154 -23.11 1.28 8.68
C PRO A 154 -22.42 2.66 8.67
N ALA A 155 -22.66 3.45 7.62
CA ALA A 155 -22.06 4.78 7.45
C ALA A 155 -22.49 5.78 8.54
N ASN A 156 -23.71 5.65 9.06
CA ASN A 156 -24.23 6.46 10.18
C ASN A 156 -23.57 6.16 11.53
N LYS A 157 -22.76 5.10 11.60
CA LYS A 157 -21.96 4.70 12.77
C LYS A 157 -20.45 4.79 12.46
N GLU A 158 -20.05 5.71 11.59
CA GLU A 158 -18.64 6.06 11.36
C GLU A 158 -18.02 6.68 12.62
N LEU A 159 -17.74 5.85 13.61
CA LEU A 159 -17.41 6.29 14.97
C LEU A 159 -15.92 6.55 15.16
N VAL A 160 -15.06 6.09 14.25
CA VAL A 160 -13.62 6.37 14.27
C VAL A 160 -13.09 6.66 12.87
N GLU A 161 -12.57 7.87 12.73
CA GLU A 161 -11.80 8.28 11.56
C GLU A 161 -10.38 7.70 11.62
N MET A 162 -9.86 7.30 10.46
CA MET A 162 -8.46 6.88 10.35
C MET A 162 -7.53 8.08 10.60
N PRO A 163 -6.51 7.96 11.46
CA PRO A 163 -5.53 9.02 11.66
C PRO A 163 -4.92 9.46 10.32
N PRO A 164 -4.93 10.77 9.98
CA PRO A 164 -4.40 11.25 8.71
C PRO A 164 -2.94 10.85 8.48
N THR A 165 -2.14 10.86 9.55
CA THR A 165 -0.73 10.46 9.52
C THR A 165 -0.53 8.99 9.11
N LEU A 166 -1.46 8.11 9.45
CA LEU A 166 -1.45 6.72 9.01
C LEU A 166 -1.85 6.60 7.54
N LEU A 167 -2.90 7.30 7.10
CA LEU A 167 -3.38 7.27 5.71
C LEU A 167 -2.28 7.66 4.71
N LEU A 168 -1.41 8.61 5.07
CA LEU A 168 -0.27 9.03 4.25
C LEU A 168 0.80 7.94 4.06
N LYS A 169 0.78 6.88 4.88
CA LYS A 169 1.78 5.79 4.84
C LYS A 169 1.21 4.48 4.31
N LEU A 170 -0.11 4.35 4.28
CA LEU A 170 -0.79 3.19 3.70
C LEU A 170 -0.74 3.24 2.16
N PRO A 171 -0.91 2.08 1.49
CA PRO A 171 -1.14 2.03 0.05
C PRO A 171 -2.29 2.97 -0.34
N GLN A 172 -2.10 3.73 -1.41
CA GLN A 172 -3.08 4.74 -1.79
C GLN A 172 -4.34 4.07 -2.35
N LEU A 173 -5.50 4.60 -1.98
CA LEU A 173 -6.78 4.12 -2.45
C LEU A 173 -7.38 5.09 -3.46
N PRO A 174 -8.08 4.61 -4.51
CA PRO A 174 -8.95 5.44 -5.31
C PRO A 174 -10.03 6.12 -4.46
N LYS A 175 -10.56 7.25 -4.93
CA LYS A 175 -11.54 8.06 -4.19
C LYS A 175 -12.79 7.29 -3.76
N GLN A 176 -13.18 6.26 -4.51
CA GLN A 176 -14.35 5.41 -4.25
C GLN A 176 -14.14 4.47 -3.06
N MET A 177 -12.90 4.32 -2.59
CA MET A 177 -12.51 3.37 -1.55
C MET A 177 -12.04 4.10 -0.30
N ARG A 178 -12.12 3.41 0.84
CA ARG A 178 -11.58 3.89 2.12
C ARG A 178 -11.19 2.75 3.03
N TYR A 179 -10.19 3.02 3.88
CA TYR A 179 -9.88 2.17 5.01
C TYR A 179 -10.78 2.52 6.21
N ARG A 180 -11.17 1.50 6.98
CA ARG A 180 -11.86 1.65 8.26
C ARG A 180 -11.26 0.71 9.29
N PHE A 181 -11.34 1.06 10.56
CA PHE A 181 -11.05 0.15 11.67
C PHE A 181 -12.37 -0.39 12.24
N VAL A 182 -12.38 -1.69 12.53
CA VAL A 182 -13.43 -2.35 13.33
C VAL A 182 -12.72 -3.21 14.34
N ASN A 183 -12.76 -2.79 15.61
CA ASN A 183 -11.82 -3.29 16.62
C ASN A 183 -10.38 -3.21 16.04
N ARG A 184 -9.49 -4.13 16.38
CA ARG A 184 -8.11 -4.22 15.84
C ARG A 184 -8.01 -4.59 14.35
N HIS A 185 -9.12 -4.79 13.65
CA HIS A 185 -9.15 -5.23 12.25
C HIS A 185 -9.28 -4.04 11.31
N MET A 186 -8.78 -4.18 10.08
CA MET A 186 -8.94 -3.16 9.05
C MET A 186 -9.87 -3.66 7.97
N LEU A 187 -10.84 -2.83 7.60
CA LEU A 187 -11.75 -3.04 6.49
C LEU A 187 -11.33 -2.18 5.30
N LEU A 188 -11.66 -2.69 4.12
CA LEU A 188 -11.68 -1.93 2.88
C LEU A 188 -13.15 -1.77 2.47
N VAL A 189 -13.63 -0.53 2.44
CA VAL A 189 -15.04 -0.20 2.25
C VAL A 189 -15.20 0.68 1.02
N ASP A 190 -16.23 0.41 0.22
CA ASP A 190 -16.66 1.32 -0.85
C ASP A 190 -17.50 2.46 -0.25
N ARG A 191 -17.21 3.69 -0.65
CA ARG A 191 -17.82 4.89 -0.08
C ARG A 191 -19.27 5.10 -0.47
N GLU A 192 -19.66 4.68 -1.67
CA GLU A 192 -20.94 5.05 -2.28
C GLU A 192 -21.99 3.96 -2.11
N ASN A 193 -21.63 2.69 -2.35
CA ASN A 193 -22.53 1.56 -2.06
C ASN A 193 -22.40 1.05 -0.62
N GLY A 194 -21.38 1.50 0.14
CA GLY A 194 -21.25 1.15 1.55
C GLY A 194 -20.84 -0.30 1.82
N LEU A 195 -20.44 -1.09 0.82
CA LEU A 195 -20.07 -2.49 1.04
C LEU A 195 -18.68 -2.67 1.63
N ILE A 196 -18.55 -3.65 2.52
CA ILE A 196 -17.25 -4.20 2.95
C ILE A 196 -16.71 -5.06 1.81
N ILE A 197 -15.66 -4.58 1.14
CA ILE A 197 -15.09 -5.21 -0.05
C ILE A 197 -14.09 -6.29 0.32
N ASP A 198 -13.30 -6.05 1.37
CA ASP A 198 -12.44 -7.05 2.00
C ASP A 198 -12.08 -6.57 3.42
N TYR A 199 -11.44 -7.44 4.19
CA TYR A 199 -10.91 -7.11 5.50
C TYR A 199 -9.58 -7.82 5.76
N MET A 200 -8.84 -7.35 6.75
CA MET A 200 -7.66 -8.04 7.29
C MET A 200 -7.73 -8.09 8.82
N LEU A 201 -7.29 -9.22 9.36
CA LEU A 201 -7.25 -9.43 10.80
C LEU A 201 -5.99 -8.82 11.42
N ASP A 202 -6.10 -8.37 12.68
CA ASP A 202 -4.99 -7.84 13.48
C ASP A 202 -4.14 -6.80 12.73
N ALA A 203 -4.80 -5.78 12.18
CA ALA A 203 -4.11 -4.67 11.52
C ALA A 203 -3.37 -3.80 12.55
N VAL A 204 -3.98 -3.60 13.71
CA VAL A 204 -3.34 -2.95 14.86
C VAL A 204 -2.76 -4.04 15.77
N PRO A 205 -1.42 -4.19 15.82
CA PRO A 205 -0.76 -5.17 16.67
C PRO A 205 -0.81 -4.78 18.14
#